data_AF-A0A2X1RLS8-F1
#
_entry.id   AF-A0A2X1RLS8-F1
#
_cell.length_a   1.000
_cell.length_b   1.000
_cell.length_c   1.000
_cell.angle_alpha   90.00
_cell.angle_beta   90.00
_cell.angle_gamma   90.00
#
_symmetry.space_group_name_H-M   'P 1'
#
loop_
_entity.id
_entity.type
_entity.pdbx_description
1 polymer ?
#
loop_
_entity_poly.entity_id
_entity_poly.type
_entity_poly.pdbx_seq_one_letter_code
_entity_poly.pdbx_strand_id
1 'polypeptide(L)'
;MAQVLIPHTGVKVYGNSHGMLQSYLSSRYSLSCSVIGGVEDALENDYEYTISREFDKLQIANLGWRKLCKESRFSFKSSKIEYTRSASYFLK
;
A
#
# COMPACT_ATOMS: atom_id res chain seq x y z
N MET A 1 1.04 -10.30 12.01
CA MET A 1 1.56 -9.85 10.70
C MET A 1 0.90 -10.68 9.63
N ALA A 2 0.16 -10.04 8.73
CA ALA A 2 -0.43 -10.66 7.56
C ALA A 2 0.18 -10.04 6.31
N GLN A 3 0.59 -10.86 5.34
CA GLN A 3 1.14 -10.41 4.07
C GLN A 3 0.27 -10.96 2.95
N VAL A 4 -0.09 -10.12 1.98
CA VAL A 4 -0.96 -10.48 0.87
C VAL A 4 -0.33 -10.01 -0.44
N LEU A 5 -0.12 -10.95 -1.37
CA LEU A 5 0.30 -10.68 -2.74
C LEU A 5 -0.88 -10.94 -3.68
N ILE A 6 -1.21 -9.96 -4.52
CA ILE A 6 -2.30 -10.06 -5.49
C ILE A 6 -1.77 -9.73 -6.89
N PRO A 7 -1.68 -10.72 -7.79
CA PRO A 7 -1.39 -10.50 -9.20
C PRO A 7 -2.69 -10.31 -10.00
N HIS A 8 -2.73 -9.28 -10.85
CA HIS A 8 -3.80 -9.04 -11.81
C HIS A 8 -3.23 -8.87 -13.22
N THR A 9 -3.85 -9.53 -14.18
CA THR A 9 -3.58 -9.35 -15.62
C THR A 9 -4.91 -9.18 -16.35
N GLY A 10 -4.97 -8.24 -17.29
CA GLY A 10 -6.19 -7.97 -18.03
C GLY A 10 -5.92 -7.33 -19.38
N VAL A 11 -6.79 -7.62 -20.34
CA VAL A 11 -6.79 -7.03 -21.68
C VAL A 11 -7.98 -6.07 -21.76
N LYS A 12 -7.74 -4.86 -22.27
CA LYS A 12 -8.81 -3.91 -22.56
C LYS A 12 -8.86 -3.67 -24.05
N VAL A 13 -10.06 -3.78 -24.62
CA VAL A 13 -10.34 -3.51 -26.02
C VAL A 13 -11.38 -2.41 -26.07
N TYR A 14 -11.12 -1.38 -26.86
CA TYR A 14 -12.05 -0.30 -27.14
C TYR A 14 -12.32 -0.25 -28.63
N GLY A 15 -13.60 -0.26 -28.99
CA GLY A 15 -14.07 -0.15 -30.36
C GLY A 15 -15.23 0.84 -30.45
N ASN A 16 -15.32 1.60 -31.54
CA ASN A 16 -16.48 2.43 -31.83
C ASN A 16 -16.90 2.33 -33.31
N SER A 17 -18.09 2.86 -33.63
CA SER A 17 -18.70 2.82 -34.96
C SER A 17 -17.96 3.65 -36.03
N HIS A 18 -17.03 4.52 -35.62
CA HIS A 18 -16.25 5.36 -36.52
C HIS A 18 -14.95 4.66 -37.01
N GLY A 19 -14.81 3.36 -36.75
CA GLY A 19 -13.69 2.56 -37.25
C GLY A 19 -12.47 2.52 -36.32
N MET A 20 -12.54 3.12 -35.13
CA MET A 20 -11.48 2.98 -34.14
C MET A 20 -11.61 1.63 -33.43
N LEU A 21 -10.57 0.81 -33.48
CA LEU A 21 -10.41 -0.42 -32.70
C LEU A 21 -8.99 -0.47 -32.13
N GLN A 22 -8.87 -0.33 -30.81
CA GLN A 22 -7.61 -0.32 -30.09
C GLN A 22 -7.65 -1.28 -28.91
N SER A 23 -6.52 -1.92 -28.62
CA SER A 23 -6.41 -2.79 -27.46
C SER A 23 -5.09 -2.61 -26.75
N TYR A 24 -5.09 -2.79 -25.43
CA TYR A 24 -3.86 -2.83 -24.65
C TYR A 24 -3.91 -3.87 -23.55
N LEU A 25 -2.73 -4.43 -23.30
CA LEU A 25 -2.48 -5.36 -22.21
C LEU A 25 -2.11 -4.59 -20.94
N SER A 26 -2.55 -5.09 -19.80
CA SER A 26 -2.19 -4.53 -18.49
C SER A 26 -1.91 -5.61 -17.48
N SER A 27 -0.81 -5.44 -16.74
CA SER A 27 -0.47 -6.18 -15.53
C SER A 27 -0.47 -5.22 -14.34
N ARG A 28 -0.86 -5.70 -13.17
CA ARG A 28 -0.78 -4.99 -11.90
C ARG A 28 -0.51 -6.00 -10.80
N TYR A 29 0.60 -5.82 -10.11
CA TYR A 29 0.99 -6.62 -8.97
C TYR A 29 0.96 -5.71 -7.74
N SER A 30 0.20 -6.12 -6.72
CA SER A 30 0.15 -5.40 -5.44
C SER A 30 0.59 -6.31 -4.31
N LEU A 31 1.48 -5.81 -3.47
CA LEU A 31 1.92 -6.47 -2.25
C LEU A 31 1.54 -5.57 -1.08
N SER A 32 0.86 -6.13 -0.08
CA SER A 32 0.51 -5.42 1.15
C SER A 32 0.93 -6.21 2.39
N CYS A 33 1.23 -5.49 3.46
CA CYS A 33 1.58 -6.00 4.77
C CYS A 33 0.75 -5.26 5.83
N SER A 34 0.19 -6.02 6.76
CA SER A 34 -0.62 -5.52 7.86
C SER A 34 -0.07 -6.04 9.17
N VAL A 35 0.14 -5.15 10.12
CA VAL A 35 0.64 -5.51 11.45
C VAL A 35 -0.26 -4.89 12.50
N ILE A 36 -0.82 -5.78 13.33
CA ILE A 36 -1.52 -5.40 14.54
C ILE A 36 -0.54 -5.61 15.69
N GLY A 37 -0.38 -4.61 16.53
CA GLY A 37 0.28 -4.76 17.81
C GLY A 37 -0.48 -3.99 18.88
N GLY A 38 -0.18 -4.29 20.13
CA GLY A 38 -0.76 -3.59 21.26
C GLY A 38 0.28 -3.36 22.36
N VAL A 39 0.11 -2.28 23.11
CA VAL A 39 0.82 -2.00 24.37
C VAL A 39 -0.24 -1.62 25.40
N GLU A 40 -0.26 -2.31 26.54
CA GLU A 40 -1.32 -2.18 27.55
C GLU A 40 -2.72 -2.36 26.94
N ASP A 41 -3.64 -1.41 27.16
CA ASP A 41 -5.01 -1.42 26.64
C ASP A 41 -5.14 -0.75 25.25
N ALA A 42 -4.03 -0.35 24.62
CA ALA A 42 -4.04 0.28 23.31
C ALA A 42 -3.69 -0.75 22.22
N LEU A 43 -4.58 -0.88 21.23
CA LEU A 43 -4.38 -1.71 20.04
C LEU A 43 -4.29 -0.80 18.81
N GLU A 44 -3.22 -0.93 18.04
CA GLU A 44 -2.98 -0.17 16.82
C GLU A 44 -2.76 -1.11 15.64
N ASN A 45 -3.12 -0.64 14.45
CA ASN A 45 -3.01 -1.41 13.22
C ASN A 45 -2.37 -0.59 12.11
N ASP A 46 -1.16 -0.97 11.71
CA ASP A 46 -0.40 -0.34 10.64
C ASP A 46 -0.45 -1.18 9.36
N TYR A 47 -0.52 -0.48 8.23
CA TYR A 47 -0.59 -1.08 6.90
C TYR A 47 0.40 -0.39 5.96
N GLU A 48 1.11 -1.19 5.18
CA GLU A 48 1.96 -0.69 4.10
C GLU A 48 1.75 -1.51 2.82
N TYR A 49 1.83 -0.85 1.67
CA TYR A 49 1.63 -1.52 0.38
C TYR A 49 2.56 -0.96 -0.71
N THR A 50 2.83 -1.80 -1.70
CA THR A 50 3.49 -1.42 -2.96
C THR A 50 2.73 -1.97 -4.13
N ILE A 51 2.82 -1.22 -5.22
CA ILE A 51 2.22 -1.57 -6.50
C ILE A 51 3.25 -1.39 -7.61
N SER A 52 3.34 -2.37 -8.50
CA SER A 52 4.14 -2.27 -9.72
C SER A 52 3.48 -3.05 -10.87
N ARG A 53 3.79 -2.66 -12.11
CA ARG A 53 3.43 -3.42 -13.32
C ARG A 53 4.45 -4.51 -13.65
N GLU A 54 5.68 -4.33 -13.20
CA GLU A 54 6.78 -5.27 -13.35
C GLU A 54 6.99 -5.99 -12.03
N PHE A 55 6.94 -7.32 -12.07
CA PHE A 55 7.04 -8.15 -10.86
C PHE A 55 8.38 -7.95 -10.14
N ASP A 56 9.47 -7.89 -10.89
CA ASP A 56 10.84 -7.71 -10.34
C ASP A 56 11.05 -6.33 -9.70
N LYS A 57 10.19 -5.36 -10.03
CA LYS A 57 10.21 -4.01 -9.44
C LYS A 57 9.31 -3.88 -8.21
N LEU A 58 8.51 -4.90 -7.85
CA LEU A 58 8.01 -4.95 -6.48
C LEU A 58 9.23 -5.09 -5.59
N GLN A 59 9.52 -4.04 -4.82
CA GLN A 59 10.67 -4.01 -3.93
C GLN A 59 10.84 -5.38 -3.28
N ILE A 60 12.03 -5.95 -3.42
CA ILE A 60 12.35 -7.36 -3.15
C ILE A 60 11.55 -7.88 -1.94
N ALA A 61 10.54 -8.70 -2.25
CA ALA A 61 9.41 -9.10 -1.40
C ALA A 61 9.78 -9.76 -0.06
N ASN A 62 11.06 -10.08 0.16
CA ASN A 62 11.53 -10.80 1.34
C ASN A 62 12.51 -10.02 2.24
N LEU A 63 13.31 -9.08 1.72
CA LEU A 63 14.38 -8.41 2.50
C LEU A 63 14.05 -6.96 2.88
N GLY A 64 13.35 -6.21 2.02
CA GLY A 64 12.94 -4.83 2.30
C GLY A 64 11.67 -4.74 3.15
N TRP A 65 10.66 -5.56 2.84
CA TRP A 65 9.34 -5.51 3.49
C TRP A 65 9.33 -5.99 4.94
N ARG A 66 10.13 -7.00 5.28
CA ARG A 66 10.30 -7.43 6.68
C ARG A 66 11.01 -6.37 7.53
N LYS A 67 11.82 -5.50 6.91
CA LYS A 67 12.43 -4.36 7.58
C LYS A 67 11.41 -3.24 7.71
N LEU A 68 10.71 -2.87 6.64
CA LEU A 68 9.62 -1.89 6.68
C LEU A 68 8.51 -2.25 7.68
N CYS A 69 7.96 -3.46 7.70
CA CYS A 69 6.95 -3.85 8.71
C CYS A 69 7.51 -4.00 10.14
N LYS A 70 8.84 -3.95 10.33
CA LYS A 70 9.50 -3.90 11.66
C LYS A 70 9.91 -2.48 12.06
N GLU A 71 10.29 -1.65 11.09
CA GLU A 71 10.73 -0.25 11.23
C GLU A 71 9.59 0.75 11.07
N SER A 72 8.42 0.30 10.60
CA SER A 72 7.13 0.93 10.82
C SER A 72 7.02 1.06 12.33
N ARG A 73 7.49 2.22 12.80
CA ARG A 73 7.52 2.62 14.20
C ARG A 73 6.09 2.52 14.62
N PHE A 74 5.76 1.45 15.32
CA PHE A 74 4.47 1.32 15.94
C PHE A 74 4.18 2.62 16.66
N SER A 75 3.19 3.35 16.16
CA SER A 75 2.79 4.64 16.70
C SER A 75 1.98 4.44 17.97
N PHE A 76 2.50 3.68 18.94
CA PHE A 76 1.84 3.38 20.22
C PHE A 76 1.73 4.60 21.15
N LYS A 77 2.18 5.78 20.70
CA LYS A 77 2.17 7.02 21.48
C LYS A 77 1.32 8.11 20.83
N SER A 78 0.16 7.73 20.31
CA SER A 78 -0.86 8.71 19.94
C SER A 78 -1.44 9.32 21.23
N SER A 79 -1.26 10.63 21.41
CA SER A 79 -1.84 11.39 22.52
C SER A 79 -2.86 12.40 21.98
N LYS A 80 -3.99 12.57 22.67
CA LYS A 80 -4.95 13.62 22.34
C LYS A 80 -4.25 14.98 22.40
N ILE A 81 -4.31 15.72 21.31
CA ILE A 81 -3.78 17.08 21.21
C ILE A 81 -4.86 18.04 21.72
N GLU A 82 -4.48 19.01 22.55
CA GLU A 82 -5.39 20.06 23.01
C GLU A 82 -5.82 20.99 21.86
N TYR A 83 -6.99 21.62 22.02
CA TYR A 83 -7.56 22.48 20.98
C TYR A 83 -6.79 23.79 20.88
N THR A 84 -5.84 23.86 19.95
CA THR A 84 -5.03 25.06 19.68
C THR A 84 -5.06 25.40 18.18
N ARG A 85 -4.81 26.65 17.82
CA ARG A 85 -4.55 27.02 16.42
C ARG A 85 -3.10 26.66 16.07
N SER A 86 -2.88 25.42 15.62
CA SER A 86 -1.60 24.94 15.10
C SER A 86 -1.62 24.81 13.58
N ALA A 87 -0.47 24.98 12.91
CA ALA A 87 -0.34 24.71 11.48
C ALA A 87 -0.33 23.19 11.23
N SER A 88 -1.15 22.74 10.27
CA SER A 88 -1.21 21.33 9.85
C SER A 88 -0.42 21.13 8.56
N TYR A 89 0.48 20.14 8.56
CA TYR A 89 1.27 19.77 7.39
C TYR A 89 0.79 18.44 6.84
N PHE A 90 0.49 18.40 5.54
CA PHE A 90 0.22 17.16 4.85
C PHE A 90 1.54 16.60 4.32
N LEU A 91 1.83 15.35 4.67
CA LEU A 91 2.88 14.58 4.00
C LEU A 91 2.48 14.44 2.53
N LYS A 92 3.38 14.84 1.63
CA LYS A 92 3.22 14.73 0.17
C LYS A 92 3.64 13.36 -0.31
#